data_AF-A0A2E9IQA5-F1
#
_entry.id   AF-A0A2E9IQA5-F1
#
_cell.length_a   1.000
_cell.length_b   1.000
_cell.length_c   1.000
_cell.angle_alpha   90.00
_cell.angle_beta   90.00
_cell.angle_gamma   90.00
#
_symmetry.space_group_name_H-M   'P 1'
#
loop_
_entity.id
_entity.type
_entity.pdbx_description
1 polymer ?
#
loop_
_entity_poly.entity_id
_entity_poly.type
_entity_poly.pdbx_seq_one_letter_code
_entity_poly.pdbx_strand_id
1 'polypeptide(L)'
;MIEFPQDQIAELKALVTEVSTATEGGFTYFYLPKLRLPTGCISEHADALLCPMPRDGYESRMYFSEIVKPQGLNWHQKDIRILDRSWFAFSWKTNRSDIRLAQMVMEYLRAFK
;
A
#
# COMPACT_ATOMS: atom_id res chain seq x y z
N MET A 1 9.90 -16.14 -6.66
CA MET A 1 9.04 -15.01 -7.06
C MET A 1 7.61 -15.45 -6.83
N ILE A 2 6.82 -14.71 -6.04
CA ILE A 2 5.40 -15.03 -5.91
C ILE A 2 4.69 -14.38 -7.10
N GLU A 3 4.14 -15.21 -7.97
CA GLU A 3 3.27 -14.75 -9.05
C GLU A 3 1.87 -14.49 -8.47
N PHE A 4 1.35 -13.30 -8.74
CA PHE A 4 -0.01 -12.94 -8.35
C PHE A 4 -0.97 -13.22 -9.51
N PRO A 5 -2.19 -13.71 -9.22
CA PRO A 5 -3.19 -13.95 -10.27
C PRO A 5 -3.50 -12.70 -11.08
N GLN A 6 -3.55 -12.83 -12.41
CA GLN A 6 -3.73 -11.69 -13.33
C GLN A 6 -5.06 -10.96 -13.14
N ASP A 7 -6.10 -11.68 -12.73
CA ASP A 7 -7.40 -11.12 -12.37
C ASP A 7 -7.31 -10.18 -11.17
N GLN A 8 -6.48 -10.48 -10.17
CA GLN A 8 -6.24 -9.57 -9.03
C GLN A 8 -5.48 -8.31 -9.45
N ILE A 9 -4.54 -8.44 -10.38
CA ILE A 9 -3.79 -7.29 -10.92
C ILE A 9 -4.74 -6.41 -11.76
N ALA A 10 -5.63 -7.03 -12.54
CA ALA A 10 -6.63 -6.32 -13.32
C ALA A 10 -7.61 -5.52 -12.43
N GLU A 11 -8.08 -6.11 -11.34
CA GLU A 11 -8.88 -5.40 -10.33
C GLU A 11 -8.13 -4.23 -9.71
N LEU A 12 -6.85 -4.42 -9.38
CA LEU A 12 -6.01 -3.35 -8.84
C LEU A 12 -5.84 -2.21 -9.86
N LYS A 13 -5.71 -2.54 -11.15
CA LYS A 13 -5.66 -1.56 -12.26
C LYS A 13 -6.97 -0.79 -12.46
N ALA A 14 -8.10 -1.37 -12.05
CA ALA A 14 -9.37 -0.65 -12.03
C ALA A 14 -9.41 0.45 -10.94
N LEU A 15 -8.59 0.32 -9.88
CA LEU A 15 -8.42 1.37 -8.86
C LEU A 15 -7.38 2.42 -9.28
N VAL A 16 -6.26 1.97 -9.84
CA VAL A 16 -5.13 2.81 -10.28
C VAL A 16 -4.62 2.31 -11.63
N THR A 17 -4.86 3.06 -12.70
CA THR A 17 -4.59 2.56 -14.07
C THR A 17 -3.11 2.24 -14.32
N GLU A 18 -2.20 3.03 -13.74
CA GLU A 18 -0.76 2.94 -13.98
C GLU A 18 -0.02 2.01 -12.99
N VAL A 19 -0.68 0.95 -12.51
CA VAL A 19 -0.03 -0.02 -11.62
C VAL A 19 1.17 -0.68 -12.30
N SER A 20 2.30 -0.70 -11.61
CA SER A 20 3.49 -1.48 -11.96
C SER A 20 3.92 -2.39 -10.83
N THR A 21 4.63 -3.46 -11.17
CA THR A 21 5.16 -4.45 -10.23
C THR A 21 6.67 -4.41 -10.21
N ALA A 22 7.25 -4.55 -9.01
CA ALA A 22 8.69 -4.62 -8.82
C ALA A 22 9.01 -5.59 -7.68
N THR A 23 10.26 -6.05 -7.62
CA THR A 23 10.73 -6.96 -6.57
C THR A 23 12.00 -6.42 -5.91
N GLU A 24 12.09 -6.58 -4.59
CA GLU A 24 13.29 -6.24 -3.81
C GLU A 24 13.36 -7.09 -2.55
N GLY A 25 14.53 -7.66 -2.26
CA GLY A 25 14.75 -8.44 -1.03
C GLY A 25 13.83 -9.66 -0.89
N GLY A 26 13.39 -10.26 -2.01
CA GLY A 26 12.45 -11.38 -2.01
C GLY A 26 10.97 -10.99 -1.90
N PHE A 27 10.66 -9.69 -1.79
CA PHE A 27 9.30 -9.19 -1.75
C PHE A 27 8.85 -8.63 -3.11
N THR A 28 7.65 -8.99 -3.55
CA THR A 28 6.90 -8.31 -4.62
C THR A 28 6.17 -7.09 -4.07
N TYR A 29 6.26 -5.98 -4.81
CA TYR A 29 5.53 -4.75 -4.56
C TYR A 29 4.69 -4.34 -5.75
N PHE A 30 3.56 -3.72 -5.47
CA PHE A 30 2.72 -3.06 -6.46
C PHE A 30 2.81 -1.55 -6.23
N TYR A 31 3.35 -0.84 -7.21
CA TYR A 31 3.40 0.61 -7.22
C TYR A 31 2.09 1.19 -7.74
N LEU A 32 1.55 2.12 -6.96
CA LEU A 32 0.24 2.75 -7.14
C LEU A 32 0.48 4.26 -7.25
N PRO A 33 0.82 4.79 -8.43
CA PRO A 33 1.04 6.21 -8.61
C PRO A 33 -0.26 6.99 -8.43
N LYS A 34 -0.18 8.18 -7.83
CA LYS A 34 -1.32 9.09 -7.64
C LYS A 34 -2.57 8.39 -7.08
N LEU A 35 -2.40 7.49 -6.11
CA LEU A 35 -3.51 6.82 -5.45
C LEU A 35 -4.41 7.87 -4.79
N ARG A 36 -5.69 7.88 -5.16
CA ARG A 36 -6.67 8.80 -4.59
C ARG A 36 -6.96 8.44 -3.14
N LEU A 37 -6.82 9.43 -2.26
CA LEU A 37 -7.00 9.27 -0.83
C LEU A 37 -8.40 9.73 -0.40
N PRO A 38 -8.92 9.19 0.73
CA PRO A 38 -10.20 9.64 1.28
C PRO A 38 -10.17 11.10 1.74
N THR A 39 -11.35 11.72 1.79
CA THR A 39 -11.54 13.05 2.37
C THR A 39 -11.01 13.10 3.80
N GLY A 40 -10.29 14.16 4.15
CA GLY A 40 -9.67 14.36 5.47
C GLY A 40 -8.19 13.99 5.54
N CYS A 41 -7.63 13.42 4.48
CA CYS A 41 -6.18 13.42 4.25
C CYS A 41 -5.70 14.83 3.86
N ILE A 42 -4.42 15.13 4.09
CA ILE A 42 -3.79 16.41 3.74
C ILE A 42 -3.73 16.57 2.21
N SER A 43 -3.32 15.51 1.53
CA SER A 43 -3.24 15.44 0.06
C SER A 43 -4.43 14.64 -0.47
N GLU A 44 -4.99 15.04 -1.61
CA GLU A 44 -6.03 14.27 -2.31
C GLU A 44 -5.47 13.00 -2.98
N HIS A 45 -4.18 13.02 -3.32
CA HIS A 45 -3.48 11.92 -3.99
C HIS A 45 -2.09 11.77 -3.39
N ALA A 46 -1.58 10.55 -3.36
CA ALA A 46 -0.18 10.26 -3.05
C ALA A 46 0.29 9.00 -3.80
N ASP A 47 1.58 8.89 -4.09
CA ASP A 47 2.12 7.61 -4.54
C ASP A 47 2.15 6.62 -3.38
N ALA A 48 1.85 5.36 -3.67
CA ALA A 48 1.88 4.27 -2.70
C ALA A 48 2.57 3.00 -3.23
N LEU A 49 3.04 2.17 -2.30
CA LEU A 49 3.44 0.79 -2.56
C LEU A 49 2.60 -0.16 -1.70
N LEU A 50 2.08 -1.21 -2.33
CA LEU A 50 1.50 -2.36 -1.63
C LEU A 50 2.51 -3.51 -1.62
N CYS A 51 2.83 -4.01 -0.42
CA CYS A 51 3.47 -5.30 -0.19
C CYS A 51 2.40 -6.29 0.29
N PRO A 52 1.88 -7.17 -0.58
CA PRO A 52 0.75 -8.06 -0.26
C PRO A 52 1.18 -9.38 0.41
N MET A 53 2.33 -9.40 1.08
CA MET A 53 2.85 -10.59 1.74
C MET A 53 3.37 -10.24 3.14
N PRO A 54 3.52 -11.25 4.03
CA PRO A 54 3.95 -11.05 5.39
C PRO A 54 5.30 -10.34 5.48
N ARG A 55 5.33 -9.17 6.14
CA ARG A 55 6.54 -8.37 6.34
C ARG A 55 6.44 -7.58 7.65
N ASP A 56 7.53 -7.55 8.42
CA ASP A 56 7.65 -6.80 9.68
C ASP A 56 6.52 -7.07 10.70
N GLY A 57 5.96 -8.28 10.71
CA GLY A 57 4.86 -8.68 11.60
C GLY A 57 3.44 -8.31 11.12
N TYR A 58 3.29 -7.95 9.84
CA TYR A 58 2.00 -7.67 9.20
C TYR A 58 1.78 -8.59 8.00
N GLU A 59 0.56 -9.11 7.81
CA GLU A 59 0.19 -9.99 6.68
C GLU A 59 0.29 -9.30 5.31
N SER A 60 0.10 -7.98 5.30
CA SER A 60 0.39 -7.10 4.17
C SER A 60 0.84 -5.74 4.72
N ARG A 61 1.38 -4.89 3.86
CA ARG A 61 1.80 -3.54 4.25
C ARG A 61 1.61 -2.55 3.11
N MET A 62 1.09 -1.38 3.44
CA MET A 62 1.09 -0.22 2.53
C MET A 62 2.09 0.82 2.98
N TYR A 63 2.74 1.42 1.98
CA TYR A 63 3.70 2.49 2.13
C TYR A 63 3.27 3.68 1.27
N PHE A 64 3.51 4.89 1.74
CA PHE A 64 3.11 6.13 1.08
C PHE A 64 4.34 7.01 0.89
N SER A 65 4.33 7.81 -0.17
CA SER A 65 5.41 8.76 -0.49
C SER A 65 5.53 9.91 0.51
N GLU A 66 4.48 10.15 1.31
CA GLU A 66 4.43 11.17 2.35
C GLU A 66 3.49 10.75 3.49
N ILE A 67 3.49 11.50 4.59
CA ILE A 67 2.51 11.33 5.67
C ILE A 67 1.20 12.01 5.25
N VAL A 68 0.22 11.20 4.87
CA VAL A 68 -1.04 11.72 4.28
C VAL A 68 -2.13 12.06 5.32
N LYS A 69 -2.04 11.50 6.53
CA LYS A 69 -2.98 11.78 7.64
C LYS A 69 -2.26 11.64 9.00
N PRO A 70 -1.68 12.73 9.55
CA PRO A 70 -0.85 12.65 10.75
C PRO A 70 -1.63 12.39 12.04
N GLN A 71 -2.95 12.62 12.05
CA GLN A 71 -3.82 12.42 13.21
C GLN A 71 -4.60 11.10 13.09
N GLY A 72 -4.69 10.35 14.19
CA GLY A 72 -5.49 9.12 14.29
C GLY A 72 -4.80 7.85 13.76
N LEU A 73 -3.67 7.96 13.07
CA LEU A 73 -2.88 6.83 12.60
C LEU A 73 -1.44 6.91 13.08
N ASN A 74 -0.86 5.74 13.40
CA ASN A 74 0.48 5.68 13.97
C ASN A 74 1.57 5.57 12.89
N TRP A 75 2.12 6.70 12.47
CA TRP A 75 3.20 6.86 11.48
C TRP A 75 4.62 6.81 12.09
N HIS A 76 4.92 5.82 12.94
CA HIS A 76 6.29 5.67 13.48
C HIS A 76 7.33 5.28 12.43
N GLN A 77 6.92 4.58 11.37
CA GLN A 77 7.84 4.11 10.35
C GLN A 77 8.00 5.18 9.27
N LYS A 78 9.09 5.93 9.38
CA LYS A 78 9.51 6.98 8.46
C LYS A 78 10.78 6.55 7.74
N ASP A 79 11.01 7.09 6.54
CA ASP A 79 12.23 6.86 5.74
C ASP A 79 12.55 5.38 5.46
N ILE A 80 11.52 4.56 5.26
CA ILE A 80 11.68 3.16 4.85
C ILE A 80 12.20 3.14 3.41
N ARG A 81 13.41 2.64 3.18
CA ARG A 81 14.01 2.54 1.84
C ARG A 81 13.52 1.29 1.13
N ILE A 82 12.76 1.46 0.05
CA ILE A 82 12.28 0.38 -0.82
C ILE A 82 12.38 0.85 -2.27
N LEU A 83 12.95 0.02 -3.15
CA LEU A 83 13.10 0.30 -4.58
C LEU A 83 13.79 1.65 -4.84
N ASP A 84 14.85 1.90 -4.07
CA ASP A 84 15.62 3.15 -4.07
C ASP A 84 14.79 4.44 -3.85
N ARG A 85 13.64 4.32 -3.19
CA ARG A 85 12.79 5.44 -2.75
C ARG A 85 12.52 5.37 -1.25
N SER A 86 12.33 6.53 -0.63
CA SER A 86 11.96 6.62 0.79
C SER A 86 10.45 6.63 0.94
N TRP A 87 9.96 5.92 1.93
CA TRP A 87 8.53 5.72 2.17
C TRP A 87 8.15 5.86 3.64
N PHE A 88 6.87 6.15 3.85
CA PHE A 88 6.23 6.26 5.16
C PHE A 88 5.18 5.16 5.28
N ALA A 89 5.05 4.58 6.47
CA ALA A 89 3.98 3.62 6.75
C ALA A 89 3.36 3.90 8.11
N PHE A 90 2.06 3.66 8.22
CA PHE A 90 1.37 3.61 9.50
C PHE A 90 1.13 2.17 9.93
N SER A 91 0.96 1.98 11.24
CA SER A 91 0.66 0.66 11.80
C SER A 91 -0.82 0.32 11.57
N TRP A 92 -1.10 -0.66 10.72
CA TRP A 92 -2.45 -1.16 10.48
C TRP A 92 -2.42 -2.64 10.14
N LYS A 93 -3.24 -3.41 10.85
CA LYS A 93 -3.40 -4.85 10.61
C LYS A 93 -4.72 -5.07 9.92
N THR A 94 -4.69 -5.71 8.76
CA THR A 94 -5.89 -6.25 8.16
C THR A 94 -6.31 -7.46 9.01
N ASN A 95 -7.58 -7.52 9.44
CA ASN A 95 -8.09 -8.69 10.18
C ASN A 95 -8.38 -9.88 9.24
N ARG A 96 -7.93 -9.78 7.99
CA ARG A 96 -8.17 -10.74 6.92
C ARG A 96 -6.88 -11.00 6.16
N SER A 97 -6.55 -12.28 5.99
CA SER A 97 -5.42 -12.77 5.21
C SER A 97 -5.85 -13.33 3.84
N ASP A 98 -7.15 -13.46 3.60
CA ASP A 98 -7.77 -14.05 2.41
C ASP A 98 -8.26 -13.00 1.38
N ILE A 99 -7.77 -11.77 1.49
CA ILE A 99 -8.24 -10.64 0.67
C ILE A 99 -7.39 -10.45 -0.58
N ARG A 100 -8.04 -10.03 -1.67
CA ARG A 100 -7.41 -9.77 -2.97
C ARG A 100 -6.64 -8.45 -2.96
N LEU A 101 -5.71 -8.26 -3.90
CA LEU A 101 -4.86 -7.05 -3.99
C LEU A 101 -5.66 -5.72 -3.89
N ALA A 102 -6.71 -5.57 -4.70
CA ALA A 102 -7.55 -4.37 -4.67
C ALA A 102 -8.26 -4.18 -3.31
N GLN A 103 -8.70 -5.26 -2.69
CA GLN A 103 -9.35 -5.24 -1.38
C GLN A 103 -8.37 -4.83 -0.28
N MET A 104 -7.11 -5.30 -0.34
CA MET A 104 -6.05 -4.86 0.58
C MET A 104 -5.91 -3.34 0.53
N VAL A 105 -5.78 -2.74 -0.67
CA VAL A 105 -5.69 -1.28 -0.81
C VAL A 105 -6.89 -0.59 -0.17
N MET A 106 -8.10 -1.07 -0.45
CA MET A 106 -9.32 -0.48 0.11
C MET A 106 -9.40 -0.58 1.64
N GLU A 107 -8.91 -1.66 2.24
CA GLU A 107 -8.82 -1.79 3.70
C GLU A 107 -7.91 -0.72 4.33
N TYR A 108 -6.74 -0.48 3.73
CA TYR A 108 -5.86 0.60 4.18
C TYR A 108 -6.49 1.98 3.97
N LEU A 109 -7.19 2.19 2.85
CA LEU A 109 -7.89 3.45 2.61
C LEU A 109 -9.01 3.67 3.65
N ARG A 110 -9.70 2.61 4.08
CA ARG A 110 -10.73 2.71 5.13
C ARG A 110 -10.16 3.16 6.47
N ALA A 111 -8.90 2.83 6.77
CA ALA A 111 -8.22 3.28 8.00
C ALA A 111 -8.06 4.82 8.07
N PHE A 112 -8.17 5.53 6.95
CA PHE A 112 -8.12 6.98 6.92
C PHE A 112 -9.46 7.66 7.24
N LYS A 113 -10.54 6.93 7.53
CA LYS A 113 -11.79 7.53 7.98
C LYS A 113 -11.73 7.82 9.47
#